data_AF-A0A5J5BI31-F1
#
_entry.id   AF-A0A5J5BI31-F1
#
_cell.length_a   1.000
_cell.length_b   1.000
_cell.length_c   1.000
_cell.angle_alpha   90.00
_cell.angle_beta   90.00
_cell.angle_gamma   90.00
#
_symmetry.space_group_name_H-M   'P 1'
#
loop_
_entity.id
_entity.type
_entity.pdbx_description
1 polymer ?
#
loop_
_entity_poly.entity_id
_entity_poly.type
_entity_poly.pdbx_seq_one_letter_code
_entity_poly.pdbx_strand_id
1 'polypeptide(L)'
;MASKAVAIATLVLRIFTLISLATCIVVLATNTITDTDGNRTTFKVLIAYRYVIATAGIGLAYTVIQIPFVIYHVCTGKRMIPNSCLPEFDFYGDKVIGFLLATGVGVGFGVTFELKRLFKGLDSDLDKFLQRGNIATALLFVGFITMLILSILSSITRNTRNGSFG
;
A
#
# COMPACT_ATOMS: atom_id res chain seq x y z
N MET A 1 9.24 0.14 27.27
CA MET A 1 9.60 -1.10 26.57
C MET A 1 8.44 -1.44 25.64
N ALA A 2 8.64 -1.56 24.32
CA ALA A 2 7.53 -1.98 23.45
C ALA A 2 7.13 -3.41 23.87
N SER A 3 5.87 -3.60 24.29
CA SER A 3 5.36 -4.92 24.66
C SER A 3 5.52 -5.88 23.48
N LYS A 4 5.88 -7.14 23.74
CA LYS A 4 5.99 -8.18 22.69
C LYS A 4 4.74 -8.23 21.79
N ALA A 5 3.57 -7.90 22.37
CA ALA A 5 2.31 -7.78 21.64
C ALA A 5 2.33 -6.73 20.51
N VAL A 6 2.99 -5.58 20.72
CA VAL A 6 3.10 -4.50 19.72
C VAL A 6 4.00 -4.92 18.55
N ALA A 7 5.09 -5.63 18.85
CA ALA A 7 5.98 -6.18 17.82
C ALA A 7 5.28 -7.27 16.98
N ILE A 8 4.47 -8.12 17.62
CA ILE A 8 3.69 -9.13 16.91
C ILE A 8 2.59 -8.47 16.06
N ALA A 9 1.86 -7.50 16.60
CA ALA A 9 0.81 -6.79 15.87
C ALA A 9 1.34 -6.05 14.64
N THR A 10 2.48 -5.37 14.76
CA THR A 10 3.13 -4.70 13.61
C THR A 10 3.55 -5.68 12.53
N LEU A 11 4.10 -6.85 12.92
CA LEU A 11 4.48 -7.90 11.97
C LEU A 11 3.27 -8.46 11.22
N VAL A 12 2.17 -8.73 11.93
CA VAL A 12 0.92 -9.23 11.33
C VAL A 12 0.33 -8.19 10.36
N LEU A 13 0.27 -6.92 10.76
CA LEU A 13 -0.23 -5.85 9.91
C LEU A 13 0.60 -5.69 8.62
N ARG A 14 1.92 -5.89 8.68
CA ARG A 14 2.79 -5.85 7.49
C ARG A 14 2.62 -7.03 6.54
N ILE A 15 2.41 -8.22 7.09
CA ILE A 15 2.08 -9.39 6.26
C ILE A 15 0.73 -9.15 5.56
N PHE A 16 -0.24 -8.59 6.29
CA PHE A 16 -1.54 -8.26 5.74
C PHE A 16 -1.45 -7.19 4.64
N THR A 17 -0.68 -6.11 4.83
CA THR A 17 -0.47 -5.11 3.77
C THR A 17 0.19 -5.69 2.53
N LEU A 18 1.18 -6.56 2.71
CA LEU A 18 1.87 -7.23 1.60
C LEU A 18 0.91 -8.08 0.78
N ILE A 19 0.06 -8.89 1.44
CA ILE A 19 -0.95 -9.70 0.75
C ILE A 19 -1.95 -8.81 0.00
N SER A 20 -2.40 -7.72 0.62
CA SER A 20 -3.33 -6.77 0.00
C SER A 20 -2.73 -6.10 -1.24
N LEU A 21 -1.48 -5.65 -1.15
CA LEU A 21 -0.74 -5.02 -2.26
C LEU A 21 -0.46 -6.03 -3.39
N ALA A 22 -0.04 -7.25 -3.05
CA ALA A 22 0.20 -8.30 -4.02
C ALA A 22 -1.10 -8.67 -4.76
N THR A 23 -2.21 -8.84 -4.03
CA THR A 23 -3.51 -9.14 -4.63
C THR A 23 -3.98 -7.98 -5.51
N CYS A 24 -3.77 -6.74 -5.09
CA CYS A 24 -4.04 -5.56 -5.91
C CYS A 24 -3.28 -5.61 -7.24
N ILE A 25 -1.95 -5.83 -7.21
CA ILE A 25 -1.12 -5.93 -8.42
C ILE A 25 -1.57 -7.08 -9.30
N VAL A 26 -1.86 -8.26 -8.75
CA VAL A 26 -2.31 -9.43 -9.52
C VAL A 26 -3.65 -9.17 -10.20
N VAL A 27 -4.63 -8.61 -9.48
CA VAL A 27 -5.94 -8.26 -10.05
C VAL A 27 -5.77 -7.19 -11.13
N LEU A 28 -4.87 -6.22 -10.93
CA LEU A 28 -4.62 -5.18 -11.92
C LEU A 28 -3.95 -5.77 -13.18
N ALA A 29 -2.88 -6.51 -13.00
CA ALA A 29 -2.11 -7.14 -14.09
C ALA A 29 -2.97 -8.10 -14.91
N THR A 30 -3.78 -8.94 -14.25
CA THR A 30 -4.65 -9.91 -14.93
C THR A 30 -5.74 -9.23 -15.77
N ASN A 31 -6.17 -8.02 -15.40
CA ASN A 31 -7.13 -7.25 -16.19
C ASN A 31 -6.51 -6.41 -17.31
N THR A 32 -5.17 -6.27 -17.35
CA THR A 32 -4.48 -5.41 -18.34
C THR A 32 -4.17 -6.13 -19.65
N ILE A 33 -4.23 -7.47 -19.70
CA ILE A 33 -3.77 -8.25 -20.87
C ILE A 33 -4.84 -8.39 -21.97
N THR A 34 -6.10 -8.02 -21.70
CA THR A 34 -7.24 -8.31 -22.60
C THR A 34 -7.83 -7.08 -23.29
N ASP A 35 -7.09 -5.97 -23.43
CA ASP A 35 -7.62 -4.78 -24.12
C ASP A 35 -6.96 -4.61 -25.50
N THR A 36 -7.57 -5.26 -26.49
CA THR A 36 -7.36 -5.02 -27.92
C THR A 36 -8.44 -4.07 -28.39
N ASP A 37 -8.33 -2.76 -28.12
CA ASP A 37 -8.77 -1.78 -29.14
C ASP A 37 -8.26 -0.35 -28.92
N GLY A 38 -7.77 0.22 -30.02
CA GLY A 38 -7.01 1.46 -30.09
C GLY A 38 -7.87 2.72 -30.12
N ASN A 39 -8.61 3.03 -29.04
CA ASN A 39 -9.33 4.31 -28.94
C ASN A 39 -8.71 5.26 -27.90
N ARG A 40 -8.94 6.57 -28.06
CA ARG A 40 -8.27 7.67 -27.34
C ARG A 40 -8.42 7.62 -25.81
N THR A 41 -9.37 6.86 -25.28
CA THR A 41 -9.58 6.65 -23.84
C THR A 41 -8.69 5.56 -23.24
N THR A 42 -8.19 4.64 -24.07
CA THR A 42 -7.18 3.64 -23.71
C THR A 42 -5.89 4.31 -23.20
N PHE A 43 -5.52 5.48 -23.73
CA PHE A 43 -4.32 6.20 -23.28
C PHE A 43 -4.42 6.72 -21.85
N LYS A 44 -5.56 7.31 -21.44
CA LYS A 44 -5.76 7.76 -20.05
C LYS A 44 -5.87 6.58 -19.08
N VAL A 45 -6.54 5.51 -19.49
CA VAL A 45 -6.63 4.25 -18.72
C VAL A 45 -5.23 3.67 -18.52
N LEU A 46 -4.46 3.51 -19.60
CA LEU A 46 -3.09 2.98 -19.56
C LEU A 46 -2.18 3.81 -18.65
N ILE A 47 -2.20 5.14 -18.76
CA ILE A 47 -1.28 5.99 -17.99
C ILE A 47 -1.62 5.96 -16.51
N ALA A 48 -2.90 6.05 -16.16
CA ALA A 48 -3.37 6.05 -14.79
C ALA A 48 -3.17 4.69 -14.13
N TYR A 49 -3.51 3.62 -14.84
CA TYR A 49 -3.38 2.26 -14.32
C TYR A 49 -1.93 1.85 -14.12
N ARG A 50 -1.03 2.27 -15.03
CA ARG A 50 0.42 2.12 -14.83
C ARG A 50 0.90 2.86 -13.59
N TYR A 51 0.36 4.04 -13.30
CA TYR A 51 0.67 4.77 -12.07
C TYR A 51 0.16 4.02 -10.82
N VAL A 52 -1.06 3.48 -10.84
CA VAL A 52 -1.61 2.68 -9.73
C VAL A 52 -0.77 1.40 -9.50
N ILE A 53 -0.39 0.69 -10.57
CA ILE A 53 0.51 -0.47 -10.47
C ILE A 53 1.89 -0.06 -9.95
N ALA A 54 2.45 1.06 -10.43
CA ALA A 54 3.77 1.54 -9.99
C ALA A 54 3.77 1.91 -8.51
N THR A 55 2.77 2.65 -8.04
CA THR A 55 2.62 3.00 -6.61
C THR A 55 2.42 1.77 -5.73
N ALA A 56 1.59 0.82 -6.16
CA ALA A 56 1.44 -0.46 -5.47
C ALA A 56 2.75 -1.28 -5.45
N GLY A 57 3.47 -1.31 -6.57
CA GLY A 57 4.74 -2.02 -6.72
C GLY A 57 5.85 -1.42 -5.84
N ILE A 58 5.94 -0.11 -5.75
CA ILE A 58 6.87 0.58 -4.84
C ILE A 58 6.53 0.26 -3.38
N GLY A 59 5.24 0.28 -3.01
CA GLY A 59 4.80 -0.11 -1.68
C GLY A 59 5.11 -1.58 -1.35
N LEU A 60 4.93 -2.48 -2.32
CA LEU A 60 5.27 -3.90 -2.17
C LEU A 60 6.78 -4.08 -2.01
N ALA A 61 7.60 -3.47 -2.87
CA ALA A 61 9.05 -3.55 -2.78
C ALA A 61 9.56 -3.05 -1.42
N TYR A 62 9.01 -1.94 -0.93
CA TYR A 62 9.32 -1.41 0.38
C TYR A 62 8.97 -2.39 1.51
N THR A 63 7.75 -2.96 1.52
CA THR A 63 7.36 -3.94 2.55
C THR A 63 8.22 -5.21 2.53
N VAL A 64 8.58 -5.71 1.33
CA VAL A 64 9.47 -6.88 1.17
C VAL A 64 10.88 -6.60 1.69
N ILE A 65 11.44 -5.42 1.39
CA ILE A 65 12.76 -5.03 1.89
C ILE A 65 12.75 -4.96 3.42
N GLN A 66 11.64 -4.54 4.04
CA GLN A 66 11.57 -4.33 5.48
C GLN A 66 11.33 -5.57 6.33
N ILE A 67 10.60 -6.57 5.84
CA ILE A 67 10.36 -7.84 6.54
C ILE A 67 11.65 -8.49 7.08
N PRO A 68 12.73 -8.67 6.30
CA PRO A 68 13.97 -9.27 6.80
C PRO A 68 14.66 -8.40 7.85
N PHE A 69 14.59 -7.07 7.77
CA PHE A 69 15.12 -6.19 8.82
C PHE A 69 14.40 -6.38 10.15
N VAL A 70 13.07 -6.56 10.13
CA VAL A 70 12.28 -6.84 11.34
C VAL A 70 12.60 -8.23 11.89
N ILE A 71 12.65 -9.27 11.04
CA ILE A 71 12.99 -10.64 11.45
C ILE A 71 14.39 -10.71 12.08
N TYR A 72 15.37 -10.04 11.46
CA TYR A 72 16.74 -10.00 11.96
C TYR A 72 16.83 -9.33 13.35
N HIS A 73 16.02 -8.29 13.58
CA HIS A 73 15.90 -7.63 14.88
C HIS A 73 15.25 -8.54 15.95
N VAL A 74 14.29 -9.39 15.56
CA VAL A 74 13.63 -10.35 16.47
C VAL A 74 14.53 -11.53 16.82
N CYS A 75 15.27 -12.10 15.84
CA CYS A 75 16.11 -13.28 16.04
C CYS A 75 17.39 -13.02 16.85
N THR A 76 18.01 -11.85 16.68
CA THR A 76 19.36 -11.63 17.25
C THR A 76 19.33 -11.35 18.76
N GLY A 77 18.19 -10.94 19.32
CA GLY A 77 18.00 -10.73 20.79
C GLY A 77 18.88 -9.65 21.44
N LYS A 78 19.91 -9.17 20.74
CA LYS A 78 20.83 -8.09 21.11
C LYS A 78 20.64 -6.91 20.17
N ARG A 79 20.24 -5.77 20.74
CA ARG A 79 20.27 -4.46 20.09
C ARG A 79 21.73 -4.07 19.85
N MET A 80 22.29 -4.33 18.66
CA MET A 80 23.66 -3.89 18.36
C MET A 80 23.77 -2.41 17.95
N ILE A 81 22.67 -1.70 17.71
CA ILE A 81 22.75 -0.27 17.43
C ILE A 81 21.81 0.50 18.37
N PRO A 82 22.35 1.25 19.35
CA PRO A 82 21.59 2.19 20.17
C PRO A 82 21.20 3.46 19.37
N ASN A 83 21.30 3.46 18.04
CA ASN A 83 20.82 4.57 17.23
C ASN A 83 19.33 4.42 16.97
N SER A 84 18.58 5.34 17.54
CA SER A 84 17.18 5.62 17.28
C SER A 84 16.83 5.77 15.78
N CYS A 85 17.82 5.93 14.90
CA CYS A 85 17.66 6.24 13.48
C CYS A 85 16.98 5.13 12.62
N LEU A 86 17.23 3.84 12.89
CA LEU A 86 16.64 2.76 12.07
C LEU A 86 15.10 2.62 12.24
N PRO A 87 14.55 2.57 13.47
CA PRO A 87 13.09 2.61 13.64
C PRO A 87 12.47 3.97 13.28
N GLU A 88 13.24 5.07 13.32
CA GLU A 88 12.80 6.38 12.81
C GLU A 88 12.67 6.40 11.29
N PHE A 89 13.59 5.76 10.56
CA PHE A 89 13.50 5.62 9.12
C PHE A 89 12.31 4.76 8.70
N ASP A 90 12.04 3.67 9.43
CA ASP A 90 10.87 2.81 9.22
C ASP A 90 9.55 3.59 9.44
N PHE A 91 9.52 4.45 10.47
CA PHE A 91 8.38 5.31 10.77
C PHE A 91 8.12 6.40 9.72
N TYR A 92 9.19 7.05 9.24
CA TYR A 92 9.08 8.06 8.18
C TYR A 92 8.78 7.42 6.82
N GLY A 93 9.40 6.28 6.53
CA GLY A 93 9.12 5.49 5.34
C GLY A 93 7.66 5.07 5.26
N ASP A 94 7.09 4.60 6.38
CA ASP A 94 5.68 4.17 6.43
C ASP A 94 4.72 5.32 6.12
N LYS A 95 5.07 6.54 6.54
CA LYS A 95 4.32 7.75 6.18
C LYS A 95 4.45 8.09 4.70
N VAL A 96 5.68 8.11 4.17
CA VAL A 96 5.93 8.47 2.76
C VAL A 96 5.25 7.47 1.82
N ILE A 97 5.38 6.18 2.09
CA ILE A 97 4.72 5.13 1.31
C ILE A 97 3.21 5.19 1.52
N GLY A 98 2.72 5.46 2.73
CA GLY A 98 1.30 5.72 2.97
C GLY A 98 0.76 6.85 2.09
N PHE A 99 1.42 7.99 2.04
CA PHE A 99 1.03 9.09 1.15
C PHE A 99 1.10 8.70 -0.33
N LEU A 100 2.14 7.97 -0.74
CA LEU A 100 2.27 7.48 -2.11
C LEU A 100 1.09 6.57 -2.49
N LEU A 101 0.75 5.60 -1.63
CA LEU A 101 -0.41 4.71 -1.83
C LEU A 101 -1.72 5.51 -1.84
N ALA A 102 -1.87 6.54 -1.00
CA ALA A 102 -3.04 7.42 -1.00
C ALA A 102 -3.21 8.13 -2.35
N THR A 103 -2.13 8.64 -2.95
CA THR A 103 -2.20 9.22 -4.31
C THR A 103 -2.58 8.17 -5.35
N GLY A 104 -2.04 6.94 -5.25
CA GLY A 104 -2.39 5.82 -6.12
C GLY A 104 -3.88 5.48 -6.03
N VAL A 105 -4.42 5.40 -4.82
CA VAL A 105 -5.86 5.18 -4.58
C VAL A 105 -6.70 6.31 -5.17
N GLY A 106 -6.30 7.56 -4.95
CA GLY A 106 -7.00 8.73 -5.49
C GLY A 106 -7.07 8.71 -7.02
N VAL A 107 -5.96 8.38 -7.69
CA VAL A 107 -5.91 8.21 -9.15
C VAL A 107 -6.77 7.03 -9.59
N GLY A 108 -6.67 5.88 -8.91
CA GLY A 108 -7.44 4.68 -9.24
C GLY A 108 -8.95 4.89 -9.17
N PHE A 109 -9.45 5.50 -8.10
CA PHE A 109 -10.87 5.81 -7.97
C PHE A 109 -11.30 6.94 -8.91
N GLY A 110 -10.52 8.02 -8.98
CA GLY A 110 -10.85 9.18 -9.84
C GLY A 110 -11.03 8.77 -11.29
N VAL A 111 -10.10 7.97 -11.82
CA VAL A 111 -10.15 7.48 -13.20
C VAL A 111 -11.31 6.52 -13.41
N THR A 112 -11.57 5.62 -12.44
CA THR A 112 -12.71 4.70 -12.50
C THR A 112 -14.05 5.45 -12.58
N PHE A 113 -14.25 6.48 -11.75
CA PHE A 113 -15.49 7.26 -11.75
C PHE A 113 -15.65 8.12 -13.01
N GLU A 114 -14.58 8.78 -13.47
CA GLU A 114 -14.62 9.57 -14.71
C GLU A 114 -14.96 8.70 -15.91
N LEU A 115 -14.31 7.54 -16.07
CA LEU A 115 -14.59 6.62 -17.17
C LEU A 115 -16.00 6.06 -17.10
N LYS A 116 -16.46 5.64 -15.90
CA LYS A 116 -17.82 5.11 -15.74
C LYS A 116 -18.89 6.15 -16.08
N ARG A 117 -18.61 7.44 -15.84
CA ARG A 117 -19.51 8.54 -16.23
C ARG A 117 -19.51 8.79 -17.72
N LEU A 118 -18.35 8.74 -18.38
CA LEU A 118 -18.20 9.00 -19.81
C LEU A 118 -18.78 7.88 -20.69
N PHE A 119 -18.67 6.63 -20.23
CA PHE A 119 -19.04 5.44 -21.02
C PHE A 119 -20.33 4.76 -20.56
N LYS A 120 -21.10 5.42 -19.68
CA LYS A 120 -22.34 4.86 -19.12
C LYS A 120 -23.31 4.47 -20.23
N GLY A 121 -23.45 3.16 -20.47
CA GLY A 121 -24.41 2.59 -21.42
C GLY A 121 -23.92 2.37 -22.86
N LEU A 122 -22.64 2.64 -23.17
CA LEU A 122 -22.09 2.37 -24.51
C LEU A 122 -21.40 1.02 -24.63
N ASP A 123 -20.77 0.53 -23.56
CA ASP A 123 -19.92 -0.65 -23.65
C ASP A 123 -20.00 -1.50 -22.37
N SER A 124 -20.46 -2.74 -22.51
CA SER A 124 -20.66 -3.67 -21.39
C SER A 124 -19.36 -4.32 -20.92
N ASP A 125 -18.36 -4.43 -21.79
CA ASP A 125 -17.08 -5.04 -21.40
C ASP A 125 -16.21 -4.04 -20.65
N LEU A 126 -16.22 -2.77 -21.06
CA LEU A 126 -15.56 -1.69 -20.33
C LEU A 126 -16.09 -1.53 -18.89
N ASP A 127 -17.39 -1.71 -18.65
CA ASP A 127 -17.95 -1.67 -17.29
C ASP A 127 -17.42 -2.82 -16.41
N LYS A 128 -17.23 -4.04 -16.97
CA LYS A 128 -16.61 -5.16 -16.25
C LYS A 128 -15.13 -4.88 -15.93
N PHE A 129 -14.39 -4.30 -16.87
CA PHE A 129 -12.98 -3.91 -16.63
C PHE A 129 -12.88 -2.86 -15.52
N LEU A 130 -13.71 -1.81 -15.57
CA LEU A 130 -13.76 -0.77 -14.54
C LEU A 130 -14.19 -1.32 -13.19
N GLN A 131 -15.15 -2.24 -13.14
CA GLN A 131 -15.57 -2.88 -11.89
C GLN A 131 -14.42 -3.64 -11.24
N ARG A 132 -13.62 -4.37 -12.02
CA ARG A 132 -12.44 -5.08 -11.50
C ARG A 132 -11.32 -4.12 -11.09
N GLY A 133 -11.09 -3.05 -11.86
CA GLY A 133 -10.17 -1.97 -11.48
C GLY A 133 -10.57 -1.27 -10.17
N ASN A 134 -11.88 -1.09 -9.95
CA ASN A 134 -12.42 -0.56 -8.70
C ASN A 134 -12.16 -1.49 -7.51
N ILE A 135 -12.38 -2.79 -7.68
CA ILE A 135 -12.09 -3.81 -6.65
C ILE A 135 -10.59 -3.81 -6.30
N ALA A 136 -9.73 -3.74 -7.31
CA ALA A 136 -8.29 -3.66 -7.07
C ALA A 136 -7.88 -2.36 -6.35
N THR A 137 -8.45 -1.22 -6.75
CA THR A 137 -8.20 0.07 -6.07
C THR A 137 -8.67 0.03 -4.62
N ALA A 138 -9.81 -0.62 -4.34
CA ALA A 138 -10.28 -0.85 -2.98
C ALA A 138 -9.33 -1.71 -2.15
N LEU A 139 -8.72 -2.75 -2.73
CA LEU A 139 -7.66 -3.54 -2.05
C LEU A 139 -6.40 -2.70 -1.78
N LEU A 140 -6.05 -1.80 -2.69
CA LEU A 140 -4.96 -0.83 -2.50
C LEU A 140 -5.27 0.13 -1.34
N PHE A 141 -6.53 0.57 -1.23
CA PHE A 141 -7.01 1.41 -0.13
C PHE A 141 -6.97 0.69 1.22
N VAL A 142 -7.32 -0.59 1.28
CA VAL A 142 -7.16 -1.42 2.49
C VAL A 142 -5.68 -1.49 2.91
N GLY A 143 -4.77 -1.66 1.95
CA GLY A 143 -3.33 -1.62 2.19
C GLY A 143 -2.87 -0.28 2.78
N PHE A 144 -3.38 0.83 2.24
CA PHE A 144 -3.13 2.17 2.76
C PHE A 144 -3.62 2.36 4.21
N ILE A 145 -4.87 1.98 4.52
CA ILE A 145 -5.45 2.12 5.87
C ILE A 145 -4.63 1.32 6.89
N THR A 146 -4.23 0.11 6.52
CA THR A 146 -3.40 -0.74 7.39
C THR A 146 -2.04 -0.11 7.65
N MET A 147 -1.43 0.55 6.64
CA MET A 147 -0.18 1.29 6.78
C MET A 147 -0.33 2.55 7.65
N LEU A 148 -1.50 3.19 7.61
CA LEU A 148 -1.82 4.33 8.46
C LEU A 148 -1.94 3.91 9.94
N ILE A 149 -2.59 2.77 10.19
CA ILE A 149 -2.68 2.16 11.53
C ILE A 149 -1.27 1.81 12.05
N LEU A 150 -0.40 1.25 11.21
CA LEU A 150 1.01 0.98 11.54
C LEU A 150 1.75 2.25 11.97
N SER A 151 1.60 3.34 11.22
CA SER A 151 2.22 4.62 11.58
C SER A 151 1.69 5.16 12.91
N ILE A 152 0.38 5.12 13.17
CA ILE A 152 -0.18 5.57 14.46
C ILE A 152 0.37 4.72 15.62
N LEU A 153 0.37 3.39 15.47
CA LEU A 153 0.81 2.46 16.52
C LEU A 153 2.30 2.63 16.85
N SER A 154 3.11 2.86 15.82
CA SER A 154 4.53 3.17 15.97
C SER A 154 4.75 4.53 16.67
N SER A 155 3.89 5.53 16.41
CA SER A 155 3.91 6.83 17.06
C SER A 155 3.56 6.77 18.55
N ILE A 156 2.50 6.02 18.90
CA ILE A 156 2.07 5.81 20.29
C ILE A 156 3.17 5.12 21.09
N THR A 157 3.74 4.05 20.53
CA THR A 157 4.84 3.30 21.16
C THR A 157 6.06 4.18 21.43
N ARG A 158 6.33 5.15 20.54
CA ARG A 158 7.38 6.15 20.73
C ARG A 158 7.03 7.17 21.82
N ASN A 159 5.80 7.68 21.85
CA ASN A 159 5.36 8.67 22.83
C ASN A 159 5.39 8.13 24.27
N THR A 160 4.94 6.90 24.48
CA THR A 160 5.00 6.23 25.79
C THR A 160 6.44 6.02 26.29
N ARG A 161 7.43 5.99 25.39
CA ARG A 161 8.85 5.85 25.75
C ARG A 161 9.49 7.17 26.16
N ASN A 162 8.99 8.31 25.65
CA ASN A 162 9.51 9.65 25.98
C ASN A 162 8.80 10.29 27.18
N GLY A 163 7.61 9.82 27.56
CA GLY A 163 6.88 10.29 28.76
C GLY A 163 7.33 9.68 30.10
N SER A 164 8.43 8.91 30.12
CA SER A 164 8.96 8.25 31.34
C SER A 164 10.23 8.94 31.89
N PHE A 165 10.46 10.20 31.51
CA PHE A 165 11.43 11.10 32.12
C PHE A 165 10.73 12.42 32.44
N GLY A 166 9.99 12.41 33.54
CA GLY A 166 9.39 13.57 34.20
C GLY A 166 9.29 13.26 35.68
#